data_AF-A0A353JXX2-F1
#
_entry.id   AF-A0A353JXX2-F1
#
_cell.length_a   1.000
_cell.length_b   1.000
_cell.length_c   1.000
_cell.angle_alpha   90.00
_cell.angle_beta   90.00
_cell.angle_gamma   90.00
#
_symmetry.space_group_name_H-M   'P 1'
#
loop_
_entity.id
_entity.type
_entity.pdbx_description
1 polymer ?
#
loop_
_entity_poly.entity_id
_entity_poly.type
_entity_poly.pdbx_seq_one_letter_code
_entity_poly.pdbx_strand_id
1 'polypeptide(L)'
;MKGTVVSTWIKTCRKLRGDKVVDEALTNSGIDKDKVFSPLEDVDDNVVKNIMEYIARNENMSTGDLWRKIGQENITTFSEDYPAFFEHDNLYNFFDAMYEVHMIVAKRIPGAHPPILKIRPISSREAIFSYNSKRGMFDYFFGLIDGSSKYFNEKIQISEMSRTSDSVELKLTFEKDIYKNKNYILNKFMSFGFIKNINVKIALL
;
A
#
# COMPACT_ATOMS: atom_id res chain seq x y z
N MET A 1 4.02 -12.12 11.47
CA MET A 1 3.88 -11.60 10.09
C MET A 1 3.70 -12.74 9.11
N LYS A 2 2.96 -12.58 8.02
CA LYS A 2 2.84 -13.65 7.01
C LYS A 2 4.08 -13.73 6.12
N GLY A 3 4.51 -14.96 5.81
CA GLY A 3 5.69 -15.24 5.00
C GLY A 3 5.69 -14.51 3.66
N THR A 4 4.54 -14.42 2.99
CA THR A 4 4.38 -13.66 1.72
C THR A 4 4.83 -12.20 1.85
N VAL A 5 4.47 -11.53 2.95
CA VAL A 5 4.81 -10.13 3.17
C VAL A 5 6.29 -9.99 3.47
N VAL A 6 6.82 -10.89 4.30
CA VAL A 6 8.26 -10.93 4.64
C VAL A 6 9.10 -11.19 3.40
N SER A 7 8.70 -12.11 2.53
CA SER A 7 9.43 -12.37 1.27
C SER A 7 9.50 -11.13 0.38
N THR A 8 8.42 -10.35 0.29
CA THR A 8 8.44 -9.09 -0.48
C THR A 8 9.42 -8.09 0.14
N TRP A 9 9.44 -7.95 1.46
CA TRP A 9 10.39 -7.05 2.13
C TRP A 9 11.83 -7.49 1.94
N ILE A 10 12.13 -8.79 2.05
CA ILE A 10 13.46 -9.33 1.81
C ILE A 10 13.89 -9.09 0.34
N LYS A 11 13.01 -9.35 -0.63
CA LYS A 11 13.25 -9.07 -2.06
C LYS A 11 13.56 -7.58 -2.28
N THR A 12 12.77 -6.69 -1.70
CA THR A 12 12.98 -5.24 -1.79
C THR A 12 14.28 -4.79 -1.11
N CYS A 13 14.61 -5.33 0.06
CA CYS A 13 15.88 -5.07 0.74
C CYS A 13 17.09 -5.52 -0.11
N ARG A 14 17.01 -6.69 -0.76
CA ARG A 14 18.06 -7.16 -1.68
C ARG A 14 18.22 -6.21 -2.87
N LYS A 15 17.11 -5.74 -3.47
CA LYS A 15 17.12 -4.72 -4.55
C LYS A 15 17.81 -3.41 -4.10
N LEU A 16 17.57 -2.98 -2.86
CA LEU A 16 18.07 -1.70 -2.32
C LEU A 16 19.50 -1.76 -1.77
N ARG A 17 19.94 -2.92 -1.26
CA ARG A 17 21.14 -3.06 -0.40
C ARG A 17 22.11 -4.15 -0.84
N GLY A 18 21.71 -4.96 -1.82
CA GLY A 18 22.44 -6.14 -2.25
C GLY A 18 22.29 -7.32 -1.30
N ASP A 19 22.67 -8.49 -1.80
CA ASP A 19 22.42 -9.76 -1.12
C ASP A 19 23.22 -9.93 0.17
N LYS A 20 24.46 -9.45 0.19
CA LYS A 20 25.38 -9.65 1.32
C LYS A 20 24.81 -9.17 2.65
N VAL A 21 24.30 -7.93 2.69
CA VAL A 21 23.76 -7.31 3.92
C VAL A 21 22.51 -8.06 4.40
N VAL A 22 21.68 -8.50 3.45
CA VAL A 22 20.44 -9.23 3.75
C VAL A 22 20.74 -10.64 4.26
N ASP A 23 21.70 -11.34 3.66
CA ASP A 23 22.16 -12.66 4.11
C ASP A 23 22.71 -12.62 5.54
N GLU A 24 23.52 -11.60 5.85
CA GLU A 24 24.07 -11.38 7.19
C GLU A 24 22.96 -11.07 8.21
N ALA A 25 21.93 -10.30 7.82
CA ALA A 25 20.77 -9.99 8.66
C ALA A 25 19.90 -11.22 8.96
N LEU A 26 19.65 -12.05 7.94
CA LEU A 26 18.91 -13.31 8.07
C LEU A 26 19.65 -14.26 9.02
N THR A 27 20.94 -14.45 8.79
CA THR A 27 21.79 -15.33 9.60
C THR A 27 21.86 -14.86 11.06
N ASN A 28 22.01 -13.55 11.29
CA ASN A 28 21.97 -12.97 12.65
C ASN A 28 20.64 -13.18 13.37
N SER A 29 19.56 -13.35 12.61
CA SER A 29 18.21 -13.57 13.15
C SER A 29 17.84 -15.06 13.23
N GLY A 30 18.82 -15.97 13.04
CA GLY A 30 18.62 -17.41 13.09
C GLY A 30 17.88 -17.98 11.88
N ILE A 31 17.84 -17.26 10.77
CA ILE A 31 17.23 -17.70 9.51
C ILE A 31 18.35 -18.05 8.52
N ASP A 32 18.19 -19.20 7.85
CA ASP A 32 19.04 -19.57 6.73
C ASP A 32 18.96 -18.49 5.62
N LYS A 33 20.11 -18.05 5.11
CA LYS A 33 20.21 -17.02 4.07
C LYS A 33 19.47 -17.39 2.78
N ASP A 34 19.35 -18.70 2.51
CA ASP A 34 18.71 -19.27 1.34
C ASP A 34 17.25 -19.68 1.63
N LYS A 35 16.70 -19.32 2.82
CA LYS A 35 15.31 -19.61 3.19
C LYS A 35 14.35 -18.97 2.20
N VAL A 36 13.53 -19.82 1.58
CA VAL A 36 12.34 -19.41 0.83
C VAL A 36 11.16 -19.36 1.79
N PHE A 37 10.54 -18.19 1.94
CA PHE A 37 9.39 -18.05 2.81
C PHE A 37 8.11 -18.58 2.13
N SER A 38 7.41 -19.50 2.79
CA SER A 38 6.13 -20.03 2.34
C SER A 38 4.99 -19.02 2.52
N PRO A 39 4.04 -18.90 1.58
CA PRO A 39 2.89 -18.02 1.73
C PRO A 39 1.99 -18.34 2.94
N LEU A 40 2.06 -19.58 3.42
CA LEU A 40 1.23 -20.07 4.54
C LEU A 40 1.93 -19.96 5.89
N GLU A 41 3.25 -19.71 5.93
CA GLU A 41 3.97 -19.64 7.19
C GLU A 41 3.77 -18.29 7.89
N ASP A 42 3.90 -18.33 9.21
CA ASP A 42 4.01 -17.15 10.06
C ASP A 42 5.46 -16.98 10.50
N VAL A 43 5.98 -15.77 10.31
CA VAL A 43 7.29 -15.33 10.78
C VAL A 43 7.06 -14.46 12.02
N ASP A 44 7.77 -14.74 13.12
CA ASP A 44 7.65 -13.95 14.35
C ASP A 44 7.98 -12.47 14.09
N ASP A 45 7.16 -11.55 14.64
CA ASP A 45 7.33 -10.12 14.42
C ASP A 45 8.68 -9.60 15.00
N ASN A 46 9.21 -10.23 16.06
CA ASN A 46 10.53 -9.92 16.61
C ASN A 46 11.67 -10.36 15.68
N VAL A 47 11.50 -11.48 14.97
CA VAL A 47 12.48 -11.93 13.98
C VAL A 47 12.55 -10.92 12.83
N VAL A 48 11.40 -10.47 12.32
CA VAL A 48 11.36 -9.39 11.32
C VAL A 48 12.01 -8.12 11.84
N LYS A 49 11.70 -7.72 13.07
CA LYS A 49 12.29 -6.54 13.71
C LYS A 49 13.83 -6.64 13.76
N ASN A 50 14.36 -7.77 14.19
CA ASN A 50 15.81 -7.99 14.29
C ASN A 50 16.50 -7.90 12.92
N ILE A 51 15.90 -8.48 11.87
CA ILE A 51 16.40 -8.38 10.49
C ILE A 51 16.48 -6.90 10.08
N MET A 52 15.40 -6.16 10.26
CA MET A 52 15.34 -4.75 9.83
C MET A 52 16.28 -3.86 10.64
N GLU A 53 16.40 -4.07 11.94
CA GLU A 53 17.35 -3.35 12.79
C GLU A 53 18.81 -3.65 12.43
N TYR A 54 19.12 -4.87 11.98
CA TYR A 54 20.45 -5.20 11.48
C TYR A 54 20.75 -4.43 10.19
N ILE A 55 19.85 -4.49 9.22
CA ILE A 55 20.01 -3.80 7.93
C ILE A 55 20.13 -2.29 8.15
N ALA A 56 19.27 -1.70 8.98
CA ALA A 56 19.29 -0.26 9.26
C ALA A 56 20.61 0.18 9.90
N ARG A 57 21.14 -0.59 10.85
CA ARG A 57 22.45 -0.33 11.48
C ARG A 57 23.60 -0.41 10.48
N ASN A 58 23.63 -1.42 9.61
CA ASN A 58 24.66 -1.54 8.59
C ASN A 58 24.69 -0.32 7.65
N GLU A 59 23.53 0.28 7.42
CA GLU A 59 23.35 1.44 6.54
C GLU A 59 23.44 2.79 7.26
N ASN A 60 23.78 2.80 8.56
CA ASN A 60 23.83 4.01 9.39
C ASN A 60 22.55 4.86 9.31
N MET A 61 21.38 4.22 9.31
CA MET A 61 20.07 4.89 9.33
C MET A 61 19.15 4.34 10.41
N SER A 62 18.08 5.07 10.71
CA SER A 62 17.07 4.56 11.64
C SER A 62 16.25 3.44 10.99
N THR A 63 15.70 2.54 11.81
CA THR A 63 14.77 1.50 11.33
C THR A 63 13.52 2.10 10.68
N GLY A 64 13.07 3.27 11.15
CA GLY A 64 11.95 4.00 10.53
C GLY A 64 12.29 4.49 9.12
N ASP A 65 13.46 5.08 8.91
CA ASP A 65 13.91 5.50 7.57
C ASP A 65 14.03 4.31 6.60
N LEU A 66 14.52 3.17 7.10
CA LEU A 66 14.56 1.94 6.32
C LEU A 66 13.14 1.49 5.93
N TRP A 67 12.19 1.45 6.88
CA TRP A 67 10.81 1.10 6.60
C TRP A 67 10.14 2.03 5.58
N ARG A 68 10.42 3.33 5.65
CA ARG A 68 9.90 4.30 4.69
C ARG A 68 10.44 4.05 3.29
N LYS A 69 11.76 3.80 3.16
CA LYS A 69 12.38 3.44 1.88
C LYS A 69 11.85 2.11 1.32
N ILE A 70 11.69 1.10 2.18
CA ILE A 70 11.07 -0.17 1.78
C ILE A 70 9.65 0.05 1.30
N GLY A 71 8.83 0.82 2.03
CA GLY A 71 7.46 1.13 1.63
C GLY A 71 7.38 1.80 0.27
N GLN A 72 8.26 2.77 0.01
CA GLN A 72 8.32 3.46 -1.27
C GLN A 72 8.66 2.50 -2.42
N GLU A 73 9.69 1.68 -2.26
CA GLU A 73 10.13 0.74 -3.31
C GLU A 73 9.18 -0.45 -3.47
N ASN A 74 8.49 -0.86 -2.39
CA ASN A 74 7.52 -1.95 -2.44
C ASN A 74 6.37 -1.68 -3.40
N ILE A 75 6.01 -0.43 -3.64
CA ILE A 75 5.00 -0.08 -4.64
C ILE A 75 5.45 -0.49 -6.05
N THR A 76 6.74 -0.30 -6.38
CA THR A 76 7.32 -0.81 -7.63
C THR A 76 7.26 -2.34 -7.67
N THR A 77 7.74 -3.01 -6.61
CA THR A 77 7.71 -4.48 -6.54
C THR A 77 6.28 -5.04 -6.65
N PHE A 78 5.30 -4.43 -5.98
CA PHE A 78 3.90 -4.87 -6.03
C PHE A 78 3.26 -4.61 -7.39
N SER A 79 3.61 -3.53 -8.09
CA SER A 79 3.08 -3.27 -9.44
C SER A 79 3.68 -4.22 -10.49
N GLU A 80 4.94 -4.63 -10.32
CA GLU A 80 5.57 -5.70 -11.11
C GLU A 80 4.92 -7.07 -10.84
N ASP A 81 4.74 -7.44 -9.57
CA ASP A 81 4.27 -8.77 -9.17
C ASP A 81 2.73 -8.92 -9.28
N TYR A 82 1.96 -7.84 -9.14
CA TYR A 82 0.49 -7.83 -9.13
C TYR A 82 -0.13 -6.65 -9.90
N PRO A 83 0.16 -6.51 -11.21
CA PRO A 83 -0.22 -5.33 -12.00
C PRO A 83 -1.72 -5.03 -11.99
N ALA A 84 -2.58 -6.05 -11.94
CA ALA A 84 -4.03 -5.89 -11.92
C ALA A 84 -4.56 -5.08 -10.72
N PHE A 85 -3.85 -5.04 -9.58
CA PHE A 85 -4.24 -4.21 -8.43
C PHE A 85 -3.86 -2.74 -8.58
N PHE A 86 -3.12 -2.38 -9.63
CA PHE A 86 -2.68 -1.01 -9.91
C PHE A 86 -3.46 -0.37 -11.07
N GLU A 87 -4.39 -1.11 -11.69
CA GLU A 87 -5.27 -0.61 -12.75
C GLU A 87 -6.38 0.30 -12.18
N HIS A 88 -6.00 1.53 -11.85
CA HIS A 88 -6.89 2.55 -11.33
C HIS A 88 -6.72 3.88 -12.07
N ASP A 89 -7.81 4.64 -12.21
CA ASP A 89 -7.79 5.93 -12.92
C ASP A 89 -6.92 7.00 -12.26
N ASN A 90 -6.77 6.93 -10.93
CA ASN A 90 -6.00 7.90 -10.14
C ASN A 90 -5.59 7.32 -8.77
N LEU A 91 -4.69 8.03 -8.10
CA LEU A 91 -4.15 7.66 -6.79
C LEU A 91 -5.22 7.51 -5.71
N TYR A 92 -6.25 8.35 -5.70
CA TYR A 92 -7.34 8.26 -4.73
C TYR A 92 -8.12 6.95 -4.87
N ASN A 93 -8.47 6.56 -6.10
CA ASN A 93 -9.19 5.32 -6.39
C ASN A 93 -8.37 4.08 -5.99
N PHE A 94 -7.05 4.14 -6.16
CA PHE A 94 -6.15 3.11 -5.65
C PHE A 94 -6.25 3.00 -4.12
N PHE A 95 -6.10 4.12 -3.38
CA PHE A 95 -6.23 4.12 -1.93
C PHE A 95 -7.61 3.67 -1.42
N ASP A 96 -8.71 4.04 -2.10
CA ASP A 96 -10.08 3.63 -1.75
C ASP A 96 -10.27 2.10 -1.85
N ALA A 97 -9.60 1.47 -2.81
CA ALA A 97 -9.65 0.02 -3.00
C ALA A 97 -8.75 -0.78 -2.03
N MET A 98 -7.73 -0.16 -1.44
CA MET A 98 -6.67 -0.89 -0.72
C MET A 98 -7.19 -1.75 0.43
N TYR A 99 -8.17 -1.28 1.19
CA TYR A 99 -8.68 -2.09 2.30
C TYR A 99 -9.38 -3.37 1.81
N GLU A 100 -10.14 -3.27 0.72
CA GLU A 100 -10.81 -4.44 0.14
C GLU A 100 -9.80 -5.45 -0.40
N VAL A 101 -8.74 -4.99 -1.06
CA VAL A 101 -7.62 -5.84 -1.51
C VAL A 101 -7.01 -6.59 -0.32
N HIS A 102 -6.69 -5.89 0.77
CA HIS A 102 -6.15 -6.52 1.98
C HIS A 102 -7.09 -7.58 2.56
N MET A 103 -8.40 -7.30 2.58
CA MET A 103 -9.41 -8.25 3.06
C MET A 103 -9.53 -9.47 2.16
N ILE A 104 -9.49 -9.31 0.83
CA ILE A 104 -9.55 -10.42 -0.13
C ILE A 104 -8.33 -11.32 0.02
N VAL A 105 -7.14 -10.74 0.16
CA VAL A 105 -5.89 -11.49 0.40
C VAL A 105 -5.96 -12.20 1.75
N ALA A 106 -6.38 -11.50 2.81
CA ALA A 106 -6.49 -12.08 4.16
C ALA A 106 -7.46 -13.27 4.22
N LYS A 107 -8.55 -13.27 3.45
CA LYS A 107 -9.48 -14.42 3.37
C LYS A 107 -8.82 -15.71 2.88
N ARG A 108 -7.75 -15.60 2.08
CA ARG A 108 -7.01 -16.75 1.55
C ARG A 108 -5.89 -17.21 2.49
N ILE A 109 -5.59 -16.44 3.55
CA ILE A 109 -4.46 -16.67 4.43
C ILE A 109 -4.98 -16.80 5.88
N PRO A 110 -5.16 -18.04 6.37
CA PRO A 110 -5.65 -18.27 7.73
C PRO A 110 -4.82 -17.52 8.79
N GLY A 111 -5.51 -16.85 9.73
CA GLY A 111 -4.86 -16.09 10.80
C GLY A 111 -4.22 -14.76 10.36
N ALA A 112 -4.46 -14.30 9.13
CA ALA A 112 -4.02 -12.98 8.70
C ALA A 112 -4.78 -11.87 9.45
N HIS A 113 -4.01 -10.91 9.99
CA HIS A 113 -4.53 -9.72 10.66
C HIS A 113 -4.05 -8.48 9.89
N PRO A 114 -4.74 -8.10 8.80
CA PRO A 114 -4.36 -6.96 7.98
C PRO A 114 -4.57 -5.63 8.74
N PRO A 115 -3.87 -4.55 8.34
CA PRO A 115 -4.20 -3.22 8.82
C PRO A 115 -5.59 -2.78 8.35
N ILE A 116 -6.26 -1.97 9.15
CA ILE A 116 -7.48 -1.28 8.73
C ILE A 116 -7.06 0.00 8.03
N LEU A 117 -7.49 0.13 6.77
CA LEU A 117 -7.26 1.29 5.94
C LEU A 117 -8.61 1.88 5.58
N LYS A 118 -8.81 3.19 5.80
CA LYS A 118 -10.06 3.86 5.39
C LYS A 118 -9.75 5.23 4.85
N ILE A 119 -10.17 5.50 3.62
CA ILE A 119 -10.10 6.84 3.04
C ILE A 119 -11.52 7.36 2.81
N ARG A 120 -11.75 8.63 3.12
CA ARG A 120 -13.04 9.30 2.86
C ARG A 120 -12.81 10.69 2.29
N PRO A 121 -13.52 11.08 1.22
CA PRO A 121 -13.40 12.42 0.67
C PRO A 121 -14.04 13.43 1.61
N ILE A 122 -13.43 14.60 1.74
CA ILE A 122 -13.99 15.76 2.46
C ILE A 122 -14.20 16.97 1.54
N SER A 123 -13.59 16.96 0.35
CA SER A 123 -13.84 17.93 -0.73
C SER A 123 -13.54 17.29 -2.10
N SER A 124 -13.54 18.09 -3.18
CA SER A 124 -13.14 17.61 -4.51
C SER A 124 -11.66 17.26 -4.63
N ARG A 125 -10.81 17.69 -3.68
CA ARG A 125 -9.36 17.45 -3.70
C ARG A 125 -8.78 17.04 -2.36
N GLU A 126 -9.59 16.88 -1.33
CA GLU A 126 -9.11 16.50 -0.01
C GLU A 126 -9.81 15.24 0.48
N ALA A 127 -9.04 14.37 1.13
CA ALA A 127 -9.55 13.17 1.78
C ALA A 127 -8.87 12.96 3.13
N ILE A 128 -9.58 12.30 4.04
CA ILE A 128 -8.99 11.80 5.29
C ILE A 128 -8.67 10.33 5.09
N PHE A 129 -7.39 9.97 5.26
CA PHE A 129 -6.90 8.61 5.18
C PHE A 129 -6.46 8.15 6.57
N SER A 130 -7.13 7.14 7.11
CA SER A 130 -6.78 6.53 8.38
C SER A 130 -6.16 5.15 8.21
N TYR A 131 -5.17 4.90 9.05
CA TYR A 131 -4.52 3.62 9.24
C TYR A 131 -4.68 3.20 10.70
N ASN A 132 -5.05 1.93 10.93
CA ASN A 132 -5.07 1.33 12.25
C ASN A 132 -4.51 -0.10 12.23
N SER A 133 -3.53 -0.37 13.08
CA SER A 133 -2.97 -1.69 13.31
C SER A 133 -2.19 -1.73 14.61
N LYS A 134 -2.34 -2.82 15.37
CA LYS A 134 -1.55 -3.09 16.58
C LYS A 134 -0.03 -3.07 16.36
N ARG A 135 0.43 -3.19 15.11
CA ARG A 135 1.86 -3.19 14.76
C ARG A 135 2.48 -1.78 14.67
N GLY A 136 1.69 -0.71 14.56
CA GLY A 136 2.22 0.66 14.55
C GLY A 136 3.23 0.97 13.43
N MET A 137 3.17 0.27 12.28
CA MET A 137 4.10 0.41 11.15
C MET A 137 3.90 1.70 10.34
N PHE A 138 3.95 2.85 10.99
CA PHE A 138 3.64 4.15 10.38
C PHE A 138 4.62 4.56 9.30
N ASP A 139 5.93 4.36 9.50
CA ASP A 139 6.94 4.75 8.51
C ASP A 139 6.79 3.96 7.21
N TYR A 140 6.46 2.67 7.31
CA TYR A 140 6.15 1.83 6.16
C TYR A 140 4.87 2.31 5.45
N PHE A 141 3.82 2.63 6.20
CA PHE A 141 2.58 3.21 5.65
C PHE A 141 2.84 4.53 4.90
N PHE A 142 3.65 5.43 5.48
CA PHE A 142 4.02 6.68 4.80
C PHE A 142 4.87 6.43 3.56
N GLY A 143 5.80 5.47 3.62
CA GLY A 143 6.57 5.04 2.46
C GLY A 143 5.68 4.53 1.33
N LEU A 144 4.67 3.72 1.64
CA LEU A 144 3.69 3.24 0.65
C LEU A 144 2.90 4.38 0.02
N ILE A 145 2.50 5.40 0.79
CA ILE A 145 1.83 6.59 0.26
C ILE A 145 2.77 7.34 -0.71
N ASP A 146 4.02 7.58 -0.31
CA ASP A 146 5.03 8.25 -1.13
C ASP A 146 5.31 7.48 -2.43
N GLY A 147 5.45 6.15 -2.33
CA GLY A 147 5.65 5.26 -3.47
C GLY A 147 4.45 5.26 -4.43
N SER A 148 3.23 5.26 -3.89
CA SER A 148 2.00 5.28 -4.69
C SER A 148 1.87 6.62 -5.43
N SER A 149 2.12 7.74 -4.74
CA SER A 149 2.17 9.08 -5.34
C SER A 149 3.15 9.14 -6.52
N LYS A 150 4.34 8.55 -6.36
CA LYS A 150 5.32 8.44 -7.45
C LYS A 150 4.84 7.56 -8.60
N TYR A 151 4.26 6.39 -8.31
CA TYR A 151 3.77 5.44 -9.32
C TYR A 151 2.67 6.04 -10.20
N PHE A 152 1.67 6.68 -9.58
CA PHE A 152 0.57 7.33 -10.31
C PHE A 152 0.95 8.69 -10.90
N ASN A 153 2.17 9.19 -10.63
CA ASN A 153 2.63 10.51 -11.04
C ASN A 153 1.63 11.62 -10.63
N GLU A 154 1.18 11.56 -9.38
CA GLU A 154 0.22 12.50 -8.79
C GLU A 154 0.75 13.02 -7.46
N LYS A 155 1.02 14.32 -7.37
CA LYS A 155 1.51 14.90 -6.13
C LYS A 155 0.38 15.04 -5.11
N ILE A 156 0.71 14.73 -3.86
CA ILE A 156 -0.17 14.92 -2.71
C ILE A 156 0.56 15.66 -1.59
N GLN A 157 -0.17 16.49 -0.87
CA GLN A 157 0.28 17.04 0.40
C GLN A 157 -0.31 16.18 1.52
N ILE A 158 0.52 15.88 2.52
CA ILE A 158 0.14 15.04 3.65
C ILE A 158 0.25 15.88 4.92
N SER A 159 -0.83 15.94 5.69
CA SER A 159 -0.85 16.57 7.02
C SER A 159 -1.38 15.57 8.04
N GLU A 160 -0.58 15.27 9.05
CA GLU A 160 -1.01 14.40 10.16
C GLU A 160 -2.02 15.14 11.04
N MET A 161 -3.19 14.53 11.26
CA MET A 161 -4.27 15.10 12.07
C MET A 161 -4.25 14.56 13.49
N SER A 162 -4.01 13.26 13.65
CA SER A 162 -4.01 12.58 14.94
C SER A 162 -3.14 11.32 14.86
N ARG A 163 -2.55 10.94 16.00
CA ARG A 163 -1.77 9.71 16.15
C ARG A 163 -1.93 9.11 17.54
N THR A 164 -2.10 7.80 17.58
CA THR A 164 -2.00 6.96 18.77
C THR A 164 -0.86 5.95 18.59
N SER A 165 -0.68 5.01 19.52
CA SER A 165 0.31 3.93 19.37
C SER A 165 0.00 2.97 18.22
N ASP A 166 -1.25 2.86 17.80
CA ASP A 166 -1.74 1.90 16.83
C ASP A 166 -2.50 2.52 15.64
N SER A 167 -2.74 3.84 15.65
CA SER A 167 -3.55 4.52 14.65
C SER A 167 -2.94 5.85 14.22
N VAL A 168 -3.13 6.23 12.96
CA VAL A 168 -2.84 7.58 12.45
C VAL A 168 -3.94 8.02 11.49
N GLU A 169 -4.33 9.30 11.58
CA GLU A 169 -5.21 9.94 10.60
C GLU A 169 -4.45 11.03 9.86
N LEU A 170 -4.53 10.99 8.53
CA LEU A 170 -3.87 11.94 7.64
C LEU A 170 -4.93 12.69 6.84
N LYS A 171 -4.75 14.01 6.69
CA LYS A 171 -5.39 14.77 5.63
C LYS A 171 -4.49 14.72 4.39
N LEU A 172 -5.02 14.17 3.30
CA LEU A 172 -4.41 14.18 1.99
C LEU A 172 -5.04 15.29 1.14
N THR A 173 -4.21 16.12 0.52
CA THR A 173 -4.64 17.10 -0.49
C THR A 173 -4.03 16.72 -1.83
N PHE A 174 -4.88 16.38 -2.80
CA PHE A 174 -4.53 15.93 -4.14
C PHE A 174 -4.38 17.11 -5.09
N GLU A 175 -3.44 17.03 -6.04
CA GLU A 175 -3.28 18.07 -7.05
C GLU A 175 -4.45 18.12 -8.06
N LYS A 176 -5.08 16.95 -8.32
CA LYS A 176 -6.23 16.76 -9.22
C LYS A 176 -7.50 16.44 -8.43
N ASP A 177 -8.64 16.58 -9.09
CA ASP A 177 -9.93 16.25 -8.51
C ASP A 177 -10.05 14.73 -8.26
N ILE A 178 -10.47 14.36 -7.05
CA ILE A 178 -10.71 12.98 -6.64
C ILE A 178 -12.12 12.55 -7.08
N TYR A 179 -12.26 12.20 -8.36
CA TYR A 179 -13.52 11.73 -8.90
C TYR A 179 -13.86 10.35 -8.32
N LYS A 180 -14.96 10.28 -7.57
CA LYS A 180 -15.59 9.00 -7.27
C LYS A 180 -16.41 8.58 -8.48
N ASN A 181 -15.91 7.63 -9.27
CA ASN A 181 -16.69 6.99 -10.32
C ASN A 181 -17.86 6.21 -9.68
N LYS A 182 -18.97 6.90 -9.42
CA LYS A 182 -20.24 6.24 -9.14
C LYS A 182 -20.72 5.68 -10.47
N ASN A 183 -20.46 4.41 -10.71
CA ASN A 183 -21.12 3.66 -11.77
C ASN A 183 -22.62 3.62 -11.45
N TYR A 184 -23.37 4.60 -11.95
CA TYR A 184 -24.82 4.57 -11.91
C TYR A 184 -25.29 3.43 -12.81
N ILE A 185 -25.69 2.31 -12.19
CA ILE A 185 -26.27 1.15 -12.89
C ILE A 185 -27.48 1.58 -13.74
N LEU A 186 -28.13 2.70 -13.40
CA LEU A 186 -29.21 3.32 -14.17
C LEU A 186 -28.79 3.81 -15.57
N ASN A 187 -27.52 4.15 -15.81
CA ASN A 187 -27.05 4.55 -17.14
C ASN A 187 -27.04 3.39 -18.14
N LYS A 188 -27.07 2.14 -17.67
CA LYS A 188 -27.17 0.95 -18.53
C LYS A 188 -28.62 0.62 -18.88
N PHE A 189 -29.58 1.04 -18.06
CA PHE A 189 -31.02 0.84 -18.31
C PHE A 189 -31.63 1.97 -19.17
N MET A 190 -31.11 3.19 -19.05
CA MET A 190 -31.52 4.33 -19.88
C MET A 190 -30.84 4.35 -21.26
N SER A 191 -29.81 3.53 -21.50
CA SER A 191 -29.35 3.22 -22.85
C SER A 191 -30.26 2.14 -23.45
N PHE A 192 -31.45 2.52 -23.90
CA PHE A 192 -32.30 1.69 -24.77
C PHE A 192 -31.59 1.40 -26.10
N GLY A 193 -30.48 0.65 -26.11
CA GLY A 193 -29.82 0.01 -27.27
C GLY A 193 -29.34 0.88 -28.44
N PHE A 194 -29.83 2.10 -28.63
CA PHE A 194 -29.90 2.73 -29.96
C PHE A 194 -29.22 4.09 -30.06
N ILE A 195 -28.89 4.77 -28.96
CA ILE A 195 -28.27 6.11 -29.02
C ILE A 195 -26.93 6.11 -28.29
N LYS A 196 -25.85 5.96 -29.08
CA LYS A 196 -24.45 5.95 -28.61
C LYS A 196 -23.78 7.33 -28.65
N ASN A 197 -24.44 8.35 -29.20
CA ASN A 197 -23.81 9.67 -29.39
C ASN A 197 -24.23 10.65 -28.29
N ILE A 198 -23.24 11.21 -27.59
CA ILE A 198 -23.41 12.09 -26.43
C ILE A 198 -24.08 13.43 -26.83
N ASN A 199 -23.83 13.89 -28.07
CA ASN A 199 -24.39 15.15 -28.58
C ASN A 199 -25.91 15.08 -28.78
N VAL A 200 -26.45 13.90 -29.09
CA VAL A 200 -27.90 13.69 -29.24
C VAL A 200 -28.61 13.74 -27.89
N LYS A 201 -27.93 13.37 -26.80
CA LYS A 201 -28.49 13.39 -25.44
C LYS A 201 -28.63 14.81 -24.89
N ILE A 202 -27.77 15.74 -25.29
CA ILE A 202 -27.79 17.13 -24.83
C ILE A 202 -28.91 17.92 -25.52
N ALA A 203 -29.30 17.56 -26.74
CA ALA A 203 -30.36 18.24 -27.49
C ALA A 203 -31.80 17.89 -27.04
N LEU A 204 -31.96 16.91 -26.15
CA LEU A 204 -33.26 16.42 -25.65
C LEU A 204 -33.55 16.83 -24.19
N LEU A 205 -32.67 17.60 -23.58
CA LEU A 205 -32.85 18.30 -22.30
C LEU A 205 -33.21 19.77 -22.57
#